data_AF-A0A7V0YVE0-F1
#
_entry.id   AF-A0A7V0YVE0-F1
#
_cell.length_a   1.000
_cell.length_b   1.000
_cell.length_c   1.000
_cell.angle_alpha   90.00
_cell.angle_beta   90.00
_cell.angle_gamma   90.00
#
_symmetry.space_group_name_H-M   'P 1'
#
loop_
_entity.id
_entity.type
_entity.pdbx_description
1 polymer ?
#
loop_
_entity_poly.entity_id
_entity_poly.type
_entity_poly.pdbx_seq_one_letter_code
_entity_poly.pdbx_strand_id
1 'polypeptide(L)'
;MRVGKAGYIEVPSEIGEKLYGWDYHKWIFKLSDSGKLMIKKKTKNSQFGQLFHYLYKNDKDYAKFHTKHHEIFLVQFEWLEKINYEIIESDDDLIDLNDINEIKRLLAKRSYSGISNLIRRVMPSSIRNFTKKSIVKSYGRDRKTLKDIKHIIVCPICKNQVQWQDDLILCTACDRKYPIRNGIPFLLK
;
A
#
# COMPACT_ATOMS: atom_id res chain seq x y z
N MET A 1 15.06 5.32 12.65
CA MET A 1 14.18 4.28 12.06
C MET A 1 13.49 4.88 10.83
N ARG A 2 13.49 4.19 9.67
CA ARG A 2 13.01 4.72 8.36
C ARG A 2 11.51 4.51 8.09
N VAL A 3 10.75 4.03 9.08
CA VAL A 3 9.30 3.85 8.97
C VAL A 3 8.64 4.99 9.74
N GLY A 4 7.63 5.61 9.12
CA GLY A 4 6.87 6.69 9.76
C GLY A 4 6.16 6.20 11.02
N LYS A 5 5.88 7.14 11.95
CA LYS A 5 5.13 6.86 13.17
C LYS A 5 3.72 6.36 12.90
N ALA A 6 3.18 6.58 11.72
CA ALA A 6 1.91 6.00 11.30
C ALA A 6 1.97 5.72 9.80
N GLY A 7 1.07 4.88 9.33
CA GLY A 7 0.89 4.68 7.90
C GLY A 7 -0.19 3.69 7.57
N TYR A 8 -0.21 3.35 6.28
CA TYR A 8 -1.19 2.48 5.66
C TYR A 8 -0.52 1.50 4.71
N ILE A 9 -0.89 0.22 4.80
CA ILE A 9 -0.52 -0.85 3.88
C ILE A 9 -1.80 -1.29 3.19
N GLU A 10 -1.76 -1.31 1.86
CA GLU A 10 -2.78 -1.94 1.02
C GLU A 10 -2.09 -2.92 0.08
N VAL A 11 -2.48 -4.19 0.20
CA VAL A 11 -1.89 -5.31 -0.53
C VAL A 11 -2.98 -6.32 -0.87
N PRO A 12 -2.79 -7.19 -1.87
CA PRO A 12 -3.72 -8.28 -2.10
C PRO A 12 -3.91 -9.18 -0.90
N SER A 13 -5.16 -9.59 -0.69
CA SER A 13 -5.48 -10.70 0.19
C SER A 13 -5.02 -12.02 -0.43
N GLU A 14 -5.04 -13.09 0.36
CA GLU A 14 -4.82 -14.44 -0.15
C GLU A 14 -5.79 -14.82 -1.28
N ILE A 15 -7.05 -14.39 -1.19
CA ILE A 15 -8.06 -14.62 -2.25
C ILE A 15 -7.63 -13.88 -3.53
N GLY A 16 -7.21 -12.62 -3.42
CA GLY A 16 -6.68 -11.86 -4.55
C GLY A 16 -5.46 -12.52 -5.19
N GLU A 17 -4.47 -12.91 -4.38
CA GLU A 17 -3.29 -13.65 -4.84
C GLU A 17 -3.64 -14.95 -5.56
N LYS A 18 -4.60 -15.72 -5.03
CA LYS A 18 -5.05 -16.99 -5.64
C LYS A 18 -5.84 -16.77 -6.92
N LEU A 19 -6.59 -15.69 -7.07
CA LEU A 19 -7.35 -15.45 -8.30
C LEU A 19 -6.49 -14.86 -9.42
N TYR A 20 -5.58 -13.94 -9.08
CA TYR A 20 -4.79 -13.20 -10.08
C TYR A 20 -3.37 -13.74 -10.30
N GLY A 21 -2.80 -14.47 -9.34
CA GLY A 21 -1.56 -15.21 -9.55
C GLY A 21 -0.33 -14.33 -9.83
N TRP A 22 -0.26 -13.13 -9.27
CA TRP A 22 0.82 -12.16 -9.50
C TRP A 22 2.21 -12.68 -9.11
N ASP A 23 3.07 -12.98 -10.09
CA ASP A 23 4.40 -13.56 -9.87
C ASP A 23 5.36 -12.65 -9.07
N TYR A 24 5.19 -11.34 -9.14
CA TYR A 24 5.99 -10.34 -8.42
C TYR A 24 5.59 -10.18 -6.94
N HIS A 25 4.40 -10.60 -6.53
CA HIS A 25 4.02 -10.62 -5.11
C HIS A 25 4.58 -11.88 -4.45
N LYS A 26 5.60 -11.74 -3.60
CA LYS A 26 6.28 -12.87 -2.94
C LYS A 26 5.68 -13.26 -1.59
N TRP A 27 4.72 -12.49 -1.10
CA TRP A 27 4.12 -12.63 0.22
C TRP A 27 2.59 -12.57 0.13
N ILE A 28 1.94 -13.36 0.98
CA ILE A 28 0.50 -13.41 1.17
C ILE A 28 0.19 -12.74 2.50
N PHE A 29 -0.88 -11.95 2.55
CA PHE A 29 -1.29 -11.18 3.72
C PHE A 29 -2.71 -11.55 4.15
N LYS A 30 -2.94 -11.58 5.46
CA LYS A 30 -4.26 -11.71 6.09
C LYS A 30 -4.31 -10.85 7.36
N LEU A 31 -5.48 -10.33 7.70
CA LEU A 31 -5.72 -9.76 9.03
C LEU A 31 -6.32 -10.81 9.96
N SER A 32 -5.69 -10.99 11.13
CA SER A 32 -6.28 -11.77 12.20
C SER A 32 -7.56 -11.10 12.74
N ASP A 33 -8.35 -11.85 13.52
CA ASP A 33 -9.50 -11.28 14.23
C ASP A 33 -9.10 -10.24 15.29
N SER A 34 -7.86 -10.34 15.80
CA SER A 34 -7.27 -9.36 16.72
C SER A 34 -6.65 -8.13 16.04
N GLY A 35 -6.73 -8.02 14.70
CA GLY A 35 -6.17 -6.90 13.93
C GLY A 35 -4.65 -6.97 13.74
N LYS A 36 -4.03 -8.14 13.92
CA LYS A 36 -2.60 -8.38 13.64
C LYS A 36 -2.42 -8.73 12.16
N LEU A 37 -1.41 -8.17 11.52
CA LEU A 37 -1.07 -8.46 10.12
C LEU A 37 -0.31 -9.79 10.02
N MET A 38 -0.94 -10.83 9.51
CA MET A 38 -0.32 -12.12 9.25
C MET A 38 0.33 -12.11 7.87
N ILE A 39 1.59 -12.52 7.79
CA ILE A 39 2.41 -12.49 6.58
C ILE A 39 2.97 -13.89 6.34
N LYS A 40 2.75 -14.44 5.15
CA LYS A 40 3.23 -15.77 4.76
C LYS A 40 4.00 -15.67 3.45
N LYS A 41 5.09 -16.42 3.30
CA LYS A 41 5.82 -16.50 2.03
C LYS A 41 4.98 -17.26 1.00
N LYS A 42 4.87 -16.72 -0.22
CA LYS A 42 4.18 -17.43 -1.30
C LYS A 42 5.05 -18.59 -1.80
N THR A 43 4.51 -19.80 -1.73
CA THR A 43 5.20 -21.03 -2.16
C THR A 43 4.73 -21.53 -3.52
N LYS A 44 3.49 -21.22 -3.91
CA LYS A 44 2.90 -21.66 -5.18
C LYS A 44 2.20 -20.49 -5.86
N ASN A 45 2.29 -20.45 -7.18
CA ASN A 45 1.44 -19.58 -7.99
C ASN A 45 0.13 -20.29 -8.30
N SER A 46 -0.96 -19.52 -8.39
CA SER A 46 -2.25 -20.07 -8.77
C SER A 46 -2.39 -20.20 -10.29
N GLN A 47 -3.06 -21.28 -10.72
CA GLN A 47 -3.41 -21.50 -12.12
C GLN A 47 -4.48 -20.54 -12.66
N PHE A 48 -5.22 -19.85 -11.78
CA PHE A 48 -6.34 -19.01 -12.19
C PHE A 48 -5.94 -17.65 -12.79
N GLY A 49 -4.68 -17.22 -12.60
CA GLY A 49 -4.26 -15.82 -12.77
C GLY A 49 -4.73 -15.13 -14.05
N GLN A 50 -4.45 -15.73 -15.21
CA GLN A 50 -4.79 -15.12 -16.51
C GLN A 50 -6.30 -15.02 -16.75
N LEU A 51 -7.08 -15.96 -16.22
CA LEU A 51 -8.54 -15.96 -16.38
C LEU A 51 -9.16 -14.73 -15.71
N PHE A 52 -8.85 -14.49 -14.44
CA PHE A 52 -9.46 -13.37 -13.71
C PHE A 52 -8.87 -12.02 -14.13
N HIS A 53 -7.62 -11.98 -14.60
CA HIS A 53 -7.10 -10.81 -15.31
C HIS A 53 -7.91 -10.48 -16.56
N TYR A 54 -8.21 -11.49 -17.38
CA TYR A 54 -9.02 -11.31 -18.57
C TYR A 54 -10.46 -10.88 -18.23
N LEU A 55 -11.09 -11.51 -17.23
CA LEU A 55 -12.44 -11.15 -16.79
C LEU A 55 -12.50 -9.73 -16.25
N TYR A 56 -11.55 -9.32 -15.39
CA TYR A 56 -11.50 -7.94 -14.88
C TYR A 56 -11.39 -6.90 -16.00
N LYS A 57 -10.66 -7.21 -17.06
CA LYS A 57 -10.47 -6.29 -18.19
C LYS A 57 -11.68 -6.24 -19.12
N ASN A 58 -12.32 -7.39 -19.40
CA ASN A 58 -13.29 -7.51 -20.50
C ASN A 58 -14.75 -7.64 -20.02
N ASP A 59 -14.99 -8.04 -18.77
CA ASP A 59 -16.33 -8.17 -18.20
C ASP A 59 -16.60 -7.03 -17.22
N LYS A 60 -17.54 -6.15 -17.59
CA LYS A 60 -17.92 -4.99 -16.78
C LYS A 60 -18.59 -5.38 -15.46
N ASP A 61 -19.34 -6.47 -15.44
CA ASP A 61 -20.06 -6.89 -14.23
C ASP A 61 -19.11 -7.58 -13.25
N TYR A 62 -18.14 -8.35 -13.76
CA TYR A 62 -17.03 -8.82 -12.93
C TYR A 62 -16.20 -7.66 -12.37
N ALA A 63 -15.85 -6.66 -13.18
CA ALA A 63 -15.12 -5.47 -12.70
C ALA A 63 -15.90 -4.68 -11.63
N LYS A 64 -17.22 -4.53 -11.80
CA LYS A 64 -18.11 -3.95 -10.78
C LYS A 64 -18.14 -4.79 -9.52
N PHE A 65 -18.25 -6.11 -9.63
CA PHE A 65 -18.22 -7.03 -8.49
C PHE A 65 -16.91 -6.86 -7.71
N HIS A 66 -15.78 -6.88 -8.41
CA HIS A 66 -14.47 -6.69 -7.81
C HIS A 66 -14.36 -5.35 -7.07
N THR A 67 -14.84 -4.27 -7.69
CA THR A 67 -14.85 -2.93 -7.08
C THR A 67 -15.78 -2.86 -5.86
N LYS A 68 -16.96 -3.49 -5.93
CA LYS A 68 -17.95 -3.52 -4.85
C LYS A 68 -17.46 -4.33 -3.65
N HIS A 69 -16.69 -5.38 -3.90
CA HIS A 69 -16.23 -6.34 -2.90
C HIS A 69 -14.70 -6.25 -2.67
N HIS A 70 -14.14 -5.05 -2.82
CA HIS A 70 -12.71 -4.78 -2.77
C HIS A 70 -12.00 -5.35 -1.51
N GLU A 71 -12.67 -5.32 -0.36
CA GLU A 71 -12.16 -5.85 0.92
C GLU A 71 -11.92 -7.36 0.91
N ILE A 72 -12.56 -8.11 0.00
CA ILE A 72 -12.29 -9.54 -0.19
C ILE A 72 -10.95 -9.71 -0.91
N PHE A 73 -10.62 -8.80 -1.82
CA PHE A 73 -9.45 -8.88 -2.68
C PHE A 73 -8.22 -8.20 -2.10
N LEU A 74 -8.39 -7.21 -1.21
CA LEU A 74 -7.31 -6.48 -0.58
C LEU A 74 -7.35 -6.56 0.94
N VAL A 75 -6.15 -6.62 1.52
CA VAL A 75 -5.91 -6.34 2.93
C VAL A 75 -5.55 -4.87 3.09
N GLN A 76 -6.28 -4.19 3.97
CA GLN A 76 -6.09 -2.79 4.31
C GLN A 76 -5.67 -2.69 5.78
N PHE A 77 -4.43 -2.29 6.06
CA PHE A 77 -3.86 -2.28 7.40
C PHE A 77 -3.29 -0.91 7.75
N GLU A 78 -3.80 -0.33 8.83
CA GLU A 78 -3.32 0.94 9.39
C GLU A 78 -2.49 0.65 10.65
N TRP A 79 -1.44 1.45 10.89
CA TRP A 79 -0.67 1.36 12.13
C TRP A 79 -0.35 2.74 12.71
N LEU A 80 -0.16 2.75 14.03
CA LEU A 80 0.37 3.85 14.81
C LEU A 80 1.52 3.32 15.68
N GLU A 81 2.62 4.06 15.71
CA GLU A 81 3.95 3.79 16.28
C GLU A 81 4.64 2.52 15.76
N LYS A 82 3.95 1.37 15.75
CA LYS A 82 4.52 0.07 15.39
C LYS A 82 3.55 -0.76 14.56
N ILE A 83 4.08 -1.41 13.54
CA ILE A 83 3.35 -2.43 12.77
C ILE A 83 3.21 -3.68 13.64
N ASN A 84 1.98 -4.07 13.95
CA ASN A 84 1.67 -5.32 14.65
C ASN A 84 1.52 -6.44 13.62
N TYR A 85 2.55 -7.26 13.44
CA TYR A 85 2.56 -8.33 12.44
C TYR A 85 3.10 -9.65 12.99
N GLU A 86 2.81 -10.73 12.26
CA GLU A 86 3.29 -12.09 12.49
C GLU A 86 3.76 -12.71 11.18
N ILE A 87 4.90 -13.38 11.20
CA ILE A 87 5.34 -14.19 10.06
C ILE A 87 4.92 -15.63 10.33
N ILE A 88 4.18 -16.22 9.39
CA ILE A 88 3.66 -17.57 9.48
C ILE A 88 4.55 -18.49 8.65
N GLU A 89 5.15 -19.48 9.30
CA GLU A 89 6.03 -20.51 8.72
C GLU A 89 5.27 -21.82 8.45
N SER A 90 4.01 -21.72 8.01
CA SER A 90 3.22 -22.88 7.57
C SER A 90 2.95 -22.80 6.07
N ASP A 91 2.92 -23.96 5.41
CA ASP A 91 2.48 -24.11 4.04
C ASP A 91 0.95 -24.11 3.89
N ASP A 92 0.21 -24.17 4.99
CA ASP A 92 -1.26 -24.15 5.02
C ASP A 92 -1.82 -22.80 4.60
N ASP A 93 -2.97 -22.83 3.92
CA ASP A 93 -3.69 -21.63 3.51
C ASP A 93 -4.05 -20.77 4.74
N LEU A 94 -3.91 -19.45 4.62
CA LEU A 94 -4.28 -18.56 5.73
C LEU A 94 -5.80 -18.48 5.91
N ILE A 95 -6.56 -18.74 4.84
CA ILE A 95 -8.03 -18.71 4.79
C ILE A 95 -8.55 -20.06 4.30
N ASP A 96 -9.43 -20.69 5.08
CA ASP A 96 -10.21 -21.83 4.64
C ASP A 96 -11.51 -21.37 3.98
N LEU A 97 -11.54 -21.40 2.65
CA LEU A 97 -12.72 -21.04 1.87
C LEU A 97 -13.80 -22.14 1.86
N ASN A 98 -13.55 -23.29 2.49
CA ASN A 98 -14.54 -24.34 2.66
C ASN A 98 -15.30 -24.21 4.00
N ASP A 99 -14.83 -23.39 4.93
CA ASP A 99 -15.55 -23.06 6.16
C ASP A 99 -16.51 -21.88 5.93
N ILE A 100 -17.81 -22.16 6.00
CA ILE A 100 -18.86 -21.15 5.87
C ILE A 100 -18.80 -20.08 6.97
N ASN A 101 -18.29 -20.40 8.17
CA ASN A 101 -18.17 -19.44 9.25
C ASN A 101 -17.00 -18.47 9.01
N GLU A 102 -15.90 -18.96 8.46
CA GLU A 102 -14.83 -18.11 7.96
C GLU A 102 -15.32 -17.19 6.82
N ILE A 103 -16.06 -17.72 5.84
CA ILE A 103 -16.68 -16.90 4.79
C ILE A 103 -17.58 -15.82 5.40
N LYS A 104 -18.47 -16.19 6.32
CA LYS A 104 -19.36 -15.23 6.99
C LYS A 104 -18.57 -14.14 7.72
N ARG A 105 -17.48 -14.49 8.43
CA ARG A 105 -16.63 -13.51 9.12
C ARG A 105 -15.94 -12.55 8.15
N LEU A 106 -15.36 -13.06 7.06
CA LEU A 106 -14.75 -12.24 6.00
C LEU A 106 -15.76 -11.25 5.42
N LEU A 107 -17.00 -11.69 5.21
CA LEU A 107 -18.08 -10.85 4.69
C LEU A 107 -18.77 -9.99 5.76
N ALA A 108 -18.63 -10.27 7.05
CA ALA A 108 -19.23 -9.48 8.13
C ALA A 108 -18.37 -8.26 8.50
N LYS A 109 -17.05 -8.33 8.32
CA LYS A 109 -16.11 -7.20 8.54
C LYS A 109 -16.36 -5.99 7.61
N ARG A 110 -17.31 -6.09 6.68
CA ARG A 110 -17.82 -5.06 5.75
C ARG A 110 -18.29 -3.74 6.37
N SER A 111 -18.31 -3.61 7.70
CA SER A 111 -18.96 -2.50 8.40
C SER A 111 -18.00 -1.49 9.08
N TYR A 112 -16.68 -1.64 9.00
CA TYR A 112 -15.76 -0.74 9.71
C TYR A 112 -14.64 -0.20 8.82
N SER A 113 -15.00 0.38 7.67
CA SER A 113 -14.11 1.27 6.91
C SER A 113 -14.91 2.41 6.28
N GLY A 114 -15.07 3.48 7.07
CA GLY A 114 -15.31 4.81 6.54
C GLY A 114 -16.76 5.26 6.47
N ILE A 115 -17.15 6.08 7.45
CA ILE A 115 -18.17 7.13 7.32
C ILE A 115 -17.96 7.95 6.01
N SER A 116 -16.72 7.98 5.49
CA SER A 116 -16.33 8.57 4.21
C SER A 116 -16.95 7.90 2.97
N ASN A 117 -17.23 6.60 2.96
CA ASN A 117 -17.77 5.89 1.78
C ASN A 117 -19.28 6.09 1.61
N LEU A 118 -20.01 6.25 2.72
CA LEU A 118 -21.45 6.52 2.70
C LEU A 118 -21.71 7.94 2.13
N ILE A 119 -20.98 8.94 2.63
CA ILE A 119 -21.08 10.34 2.16
C ILE A 119 -20.70 10.45 0.68
N ARG A 120 -19.72 9.67 0.21
CA ARG A 120 -19.23 9.69 -1.17
C ARG A 120 -20.18 9.04 -2.19
N ARG A 121 -21.11 8.18 -1.75
CA ARG A 121 -22.14 7.55 -2.60
C ARG A 121 -23.36 8.44 -2.83
N VAL A 122 -23.66 9.33 -1.89
CA VAL A 122 -24.84 10.22 -1.94
C VAL A 122 -24.51 11.56 -2.63
N MET A 123 -23.24 11.85 -2.87
CA MET A 123 -22.81 13.13 -3.45
C MET A 123 -22.92 13.18 -4.98
N PRO A 124 -23.70 14.12 -5.57
CA PRO A 124 -23.73 14.37 -7.01
C PRO A 124 -22.33 14.71 -7.58
N SER A 125 -22.07 14.29 -8.81
CA SER A 125 -20.80 14.50 -9.53
C SER A 125 -20.33 15.97 -9.55
N SER A 126 -21.28 16.91 -9.61
CA SER A 126 -21.03 18.35 -9.57
C SER A 126 -20.40 18.81 -8.24
N ILE A 127 -20.84 18.23 -7.12
CA ILE A 127 -20.35 18.58 -5.77
C ILE A 127 -19.00 17.91 -5.49
N ARG A 128 -18.78 16.71 -6.03
CA ARG A 128 -17.49 15.98 -5.95
C ARG A 128 -16.33 16.77 -6.59
N ASN A 129 -16.58 17.42 -7.72
CA ASN A 129 -15.56 18.23 -8.41
C ASN A 129 -15.30 19.57 -7.72
N PHE A 130 -16.34 20.15 -7.12
CA PHE A 130 -16.23 21.41 -6.36
C PHE A 130 -15.45 21.21 -5.05
N THR A 131 -15.80 20.17 -4.29
CA THR A 131 -15.13 19.83 -3.01
C THR A 131 -13.67 19.42 -3.20
N LYS A 132 -13.33 18.67 -4.26
CA LYS A 132 -11.91 18.39 -4.59
C LYS A 132 -11.09 19.66 -4.81
N LYS A 133 -11.63 20.66 -5.54
CA LYS A 133 -10.90 21.91 -5.81
C LYS A 133 -10.69 22.74 -4.55
N SER A 134 -11.67 22.78 -3.64
CA SER A 134 -11.58 23.57 -2.40
C SER A 134 -10.79 22.87 -1.30
N ILE A 135 -10.90 21.54 -1.15
CA ILE A 135 -10.13 20.76 -0.17
C ILE A 135 -8.64 20.74 -0.54
N VAL A 136 -8.29 20.60 -1.82
CA VAL A 136 -6.89 20.66 -2.29
C VAL A 136 -6.30 22.08 -2.17
N LYS A 137 -7.14 23.12 -2.15
CA LYS A 137 -6.71 24.51 -1.86
C LYS A 137 -6.55 24.79 -0.36
N SER A 138 -7.37 24.18 0.49
CA SER A 138 -7.45 24.46 1.93
C SER A 138 -6.54 23.59 2.78
N TYR A 139 -6.30 22.33 2.38
CA TYR A 139 -5.09 21.62 2.79
C TYR A 139 -3.97 22.28 2.02
N GLY A 140 -3.44 23.36 2.58
CA GLY A 140 -2.17 23.90 2.16
C GLY A 140 -1.26 22.70 1.94
N ARG A 141 -0.89 22.47 0.68
CA ARG A 141 0.15 21.51 0.35
C ARG A 141 1.30 22.02 1.18
N ASP A 142 1.55 21.39 2.31
CA ASP A 142 2.74 21.62 3.10
C ASP A 142 3.82 21.16 2.14
N ARG A 143 4.24 22.07 1.27
CA ARG A 143 5.28 21.85 0.29
C ARG A 143 6.47 21.75 1.22
N LYS A 144 6.73 20.55 1.72
CA LYS A 144 8.01 20.23 2.34
C LYS A 144 9.03 20.74 1.35
N THR A 145 9.64 21.85 1.72
CA THR A 145 10.54 22.58 0.86
C THR A 145 11.80 21.73 0.75
N LEU A 146 12.65 22.00 -0.24
CA LEU A 146 13.98 21.36 -0.29
C LEU A 146 14.72 21.47 1.06
N LYS A 147 14.47 22.52 1.84
CA LYS A 147 15.00 22.70 3.21
C LYS A 147 14.65 21.53 4.13
N ASP A 148 13.42 21.02 4.08
CA ASP A 148 12.97 19.89 4.91
C ASP A 148 13.62 18.57 4.49
N ILE A 149 13.96 18.44 3.20
CA ILE A 149 14.63 17.26 2.63
C ILE A 149 16.11 17.20 3.02
N LYS A 150 16.79 18.36 3.13
CA LYS A 150 18.23 18.42 3.47
C LYS A 150 18.58 17.69 4.75
N HIS A 151 17.69 17.74 5.74
CA HIS A 151 17.89 17.12 7.06
C HIS A 151 17.63 15.60 7.08
N ILE A 152 16.92 15.07 6.09
CA ILE A 152 16.55 13.65 6.01
C ILE A 152 17.49 12.87 5.07
N ILE A 153 18.04 13.53 4.06
CA ILE A 153 18.89 12.87 3.07
C ILE A 153 20.22 12.44 3.68
N VAL A 154 20.56 11.17 3.43
CA VAL A 154 21.80 10.51 3.82
C VAL A 154 22.36 9.72 2.64
N CYS A 155 23.63 9.32 2.72
CA CYS A 155 24.27 8.53 1.69
C CYS A 155 23.58 7.16 1.52
N PRO A 156 23.15 6.75 0.30
CA PRO A 156 22.52 5.44 0.07
C PRO A 156 23.44 4.25 0.36
N ILE A 157 24.76 4.44 0.33
CA ILE A 157 25.76 3.39 0.53
C ILE A 157 26.09 3.19 2.00
N CYS A 158 26.67 4.20 2.64
CA CYS A 158 27.17 4.10 4.02
C CYS A 158 26.20 4.65 5.07
N LYS A 159 25.05 5.21 4.65
CA LYS A 159 24.00 5.77 5.52
C LYS A 159 24.40 6.98 6.39
N ASN A 160 25.62 7.49 6.24
CA ASN A 160 26.06 8.72 6.90
C ASN A 160 25.45 9.98 6.29
N GLN A 161 25.47 11.07 7.07
CA GLN A 161 25.02 12.39 6.64
C GLN A 161 25.83 12.87 5.43
N VAL A 162 25.19 13.68 4.58
CA VAL A 162 25.80 14.25 3.37
C VAL A 162 25.83 15.77 3.44
N GLN A 163 26.82 16.35 2.76
CA GLN A 163 26.97 17.78 2.58
C GLN A 163 26.34 18.20 1.25
N TRP A 164 25.61 19.30 1.29
CA TRP A 164 24.92 19.85 0.13
C TRP A 164 25.71 21.01 -0.45
N GLN A 165 25.91 20.98 -1.77
CA GLN A 165 26.36 22.08 -2.60
C GLN A 165 25.26 22.38 -3.63
N ASP A 166 25.43 23.43 -4.43
CA ASP A 166 24.37 23.91 -5.33
C ASP A 166 23.94 22.85 -6.36
N ASP A 167 24.90 22.16 -6.98
CA ASP A 167 24.65 21.15 -8.01
C ASP A 167 25.02 19.72 -7.61
N LEU A 168 25.43 19.52 -6.36
CA LEU A 168 26.08 18.29 -5.91
C LEU A 168 25.80 17.99 -4.43
N ILE A 169 25.71 16.71 -4.11
CA ILE A 169 25.69 16.19 -2.75
C ILE A 169 26.91 15.30 -2.54
N LEU A 170 27.68 15.58 -1.48
CA LEU A 170 28.91 14.89 -1.14
C LEU A 170 28.71 14.05 0.13
N CYS A 171 29.19 12.82 0.11
CA CYS A 171 29.34 12.03 1.34
C CYS A 171 30.81 12.02 1.77
N THR A 172 31.13 12.68 2.88
CA THR A 172 32.50 12.74 3.43
C THR A 172 33.00 11.42 4.05
N ALA A 173 32.13 10.42 4.20
CA ALA A 173 32.50 9.14 4.80
C ALA A 173 32.84 8.05 3.78
N CYS A 174 32.42 8.20 2.52
CA CYS A 174 32.71 7.24 1.44
C CYS A 174 33.08 7.91 0.13
N ASP A 175 33.34 9.22 0.18
CA ASP A 175 33.76 10.11 -0.91
C ASP A 175 32.90 10.10 -2.18
N ARG A 176 31.65 9.62 -2.06
CA ARG A 176 30.70 9.60 -3.16
C ARG A 176 30.10 10.97 -3.44
N LYS A 177 29.85 11.19 -4.72
CA LYS A 177 29.32 12.42 -5.30
C LYS A 177 28.00 12.12 -5.99
N TYR A 178 26.94 12.82 -5.63
CA TYR A 178 25.59 12.64 -6.18
C TYR A 178 25.11 13.94 -6.83
N PRO A 179 24.83 13.97 -8.15
CA PRO A 179 24.44 15.19 -8.81
C PRO A 179 23.02 15.63 -8.44
N ILE A 180 22.77 16.94 -8.45
CA ILE A 180 21.44 17.53 -8.37
C ILE A 180 21.06 17.98 -9.78
N ARG A 181 19.96 17.45 -10.33
CA ARG A 181 19.47 17.83 -11.67
C ARG A 181 18.07 18.42 -11.55
N ASN A 182 17.87 19.63 -12.04
CA ASN A 182 16.59 20.35 -11.94
C ASN A 182 16.06 20.41 -10.49
N GLY A 183 16.96 20.61 -9.51
CA GLY A 183 16.62 20.64 -8.09
C GLY A 183 16.30 19.27 -7.46
N ILE A 184 16.51 18.17 -8.19
CA ILE A 184 16.27 16.79 -7.71
C ILE A 184 17.61 16.10 -7.44
N PRO A 185 17.88 15.64 -6.20
CA PRO A 185 19.03 14.80 -5.88
C PRO A 185 19.00 13.41 -6.53
N PHE A 186 20.05 13.03 -7.27
CA PHE A 186 20.21 11.70 -7.85
C PHE A 186 21.11 10.81 -6.97
N LEU A 187 20.52 10.16 -5.97
CA LEU A 187 21.21 9.26 -5.02
C LEU A 187 21.28 7.81 -5.54
N LEU A 188 21.66 7.64 -6.80
CA LEU A 188 21.81 6.31 -7.42
C LEU A 188 23.26 5.81 -7.26
N LYS A 189 23.43 4.48 -7.28
CA LYS A 189 24.72 3.83 -7.04
C LYS A 189 25.68 3.96 -8.20
#